data_AF-A0A800AR58-F1
#
_entry.id   AF-A0A800AR58-F1
#
_cell.length_a   1.000
_cell.length_b   1.000
_cell.length_c   1.000
_cell.angle_alpha   90.00
_cell.angle_beta   90.00
_cell.angle_gamma   90.00
#
_symmetry.space_group_name_H-M   'P 1'
#
loop_
_entity.id
_entity.type
_entity.pdbx_description
1 polymer ?
#
loop_
_entity_poly.entity_id
_entity_poly.type
_entity_poly.pdbx_seq_one_letter_code
_entity_poly.pdbx_strand_id
1 'polypeptide(L)'
;GILLGAAISIINFLLIYFQIKKMAERKILFPVFFGYIIRYLFMGIGLFLAIKINLSMFFGTAIGLFTVRIAIYLTKDYAQNTILS
;
A
#
# COMPACT_ATOMS: atom_id res chain seq x y z
N GLY A 1 -9.04 -9.37 -12.95
CA GLY A 1 -8.98 -9.61 -11.49
C GLY A 1 -7.57 -9.51 -10.97
N ILE A 2 -6.78 -10.57 -11.11
CA ILE A 2 -5.42 -10.67 -10.55
C ILE A 2 -4.48 -9.57 -11.09
N LEU A 3 -4.47 -9.32 -12.41
CA LEU A 3 -3.65 -8.25 -13.01
C LEU A 3 -4.00 -6.85 -12.49
N LEU A 4 -5.28 -6.60 -12.21
CA LEU A 4 -5.79 -5.31 -11.74
C LEU A 4 -5.42 -5.10 -10.26
N GLY A 5 -5.54 -6.15 -9.44
CA GLY A 5 -5.03 -6.17 -8.07
C GLY A 5 -3.51 -6.01 -7.99
N ALA A 6 -2.76 -6.65 -8.89
CA ALA A 6 -1.30 -6.51 -8.97
C ALA A 6 -0.88 -5.09 -9.37
N ALA A 7 -1.52 -4.50 -10.39
CA ALA A 7 -1.24 -3.12 -10.81
C ALA A 7 -1.51 -2.10 -9.68
N ILE A 8 -2.65 -2.24 -8.99
CA ILE A 8 -2.97 -1.40 -7.83
C ILE A 8 -1.94 -1.61 -6.71
N SER A 9 -1.49 -2.85 -6.49
CA SER A 9 -0.48 -3.17 -5.47
C SER A 9 0.89 -2.56 -5.79
N ILE A 10 1.31 -2.58 -7.04
CA ILE A 10 2.55 -1.95 -7.51
C ILE A 10 2.48 -0.43 -7.31
N ILE A 11 1.38 0.21 -7.70
CA ILE A 11 1.16 1.65 -7.48
C ILE A 11 1.19 1.98 -5.98
N ASN A 12 0.55 1.15 -5.17
CA ASN A 12 0.54 1.30 -3.71
C ASN A 12 1.96 1.21 -3.13
N PHE A 13 2.77 0.26 -3.61
CA PHE A 13 4.17 0.11 -3.21
C PHE A 13 5.03 1.32 -3.61
N LEU A 14 4.82 1.83 -4.82
CA LEU A 14 5.52 3.01 -5.33
C LEU A 14 5.22 4.25 -4.46
N LEU A 15 3.94 4.45 -4.09
CA LEU A 15 3.52 5.56 -3.23
C LEU A 15 4.15 5.49 -1.83
N ILE A 16 4.26 4.29 -1.26
CA ILE A 16 4.94 4.08 0.03
C ILE A 16 6.42 4.41 -0.10
N TYR A 17 7.08 3.93 -1.15
CA TYR A 17 8.50 4.19 -1.39
C TYR A 17 8.79 5.69 -1.47
N PHE A 18 7.97 6.44 -2.22
CA PHE A 18 8.10 7.90 -2.30
C PHE A 18 7.84 8.60 -0.95
N GLN A 19 6.89 8.11 -0.14
CA GLN A 19 6.63 8.67 1.19
C GLN A 19 7.79 8.42 2.16
N ILE A 20 8.33 7.21 2.20
CA ILE A 20 9.49 6.86 3.03
C ILE A 20 10.70 7.68 2.62
N LYS A 21 10.96 7.82 1.31
CA LYS A 21 12.04 8.66 0.81
C LYS A 21 11.88 10.12 1.24
N LYS A 22 10.67 10.69 1.11
CA LYS A 22 10.38 12.07 1.55
C LYS A 22 10.45 12.24 3.08
N MET A 23 10.08 11.23 3.87
CA MET A 23 10.31 11.23 5.32
C MET A 23 11.78 11.33 5.66
N ALA A 24 12.59 10.46 5.03
CA ALA A 24 14.02 10.37 5.29
C ALA A 24 14.75 11.66 4.92
N GLU A 25 14.36 12.31 3.81
CA GLU A 25 15.01 13.53 3.34
C GLU A 25 14.61 14.80 4.10
N ARG A 26 13.37 14.91 4.61
CA ARG A 26 12.88 16.19 5.16
C ARG A 26 12.44 16.19 6.63
N LYS A 27 12.28 15.03 7.30
CA LYS A 27 11.69 14.93 8.67
C LYS A 27 10.34 15.66 8.84
N ILE A 28 9.61 15.93 7.75
CA ILE A 28 8.32 16.65 7.80
C ILE A 28 7.20 15.62 7.87
N LEU A 29 6.38 15.69 8.92
CA LEU A 29 5.23 14.78 9.19
C LEU A 29 4.03 15.02 8.27
N PHE A 30 3.90 16.22 7.70
CA PHE A 30 2.76 16.59 6.85
C PHE A 30 2.65 15.80 5.52
N PRO A 31 3.70 15.66 4.69
CA PRO A 31 3.63 14.87 3.45
C PRO A 31 3.39 13.38 3.70
N VAL A 32 3.72 12.90 4.89
CA VAL A 32 3.43 11.53 5.34
C VAL A 32 1.95 11.34 5.51
N PHE A 33 1.32 12.20 6.32
CA PHE A 33 -0.09 12.08 6.65
C PHE A 33 -0.96 12.20 5.41
N PHE A 34 -0.63 13.17 4.54
CA PHE A 34 -1.28 13.34 3.24
C PHE A 34 -1.09 12.12 2.33
N GLY A 35 0.10 11.53 2.37
CA GLY A 35 0.40 10.29 1.68
C GLY A 35 -0.45 9.10 2.14
N TYR A 36 -0.70 8.97 3.44
CA TYR A 36 -1.62 7.94 3.96
C TYR A 36 -3.06 8.17 3.49
N ILE A 37 -3.55 9.40 3.51
CA ILE A 37 -4.90 9.74 3.03
C ILE A 37 -5.05 9.34 1.56
N ILE A 38 -4.12 9.77 0.70
CA ILE A 38 -4.12 9.41 -0.73
C ILE A 38 -4.14 7.90 -0.90
N ARG A 39 -3.34 7.17 -0.12
CA ARG A 39 -3.23 5.72 -0.20
C ARG A 39 -4.55 5.02 0.12
N TYR A 40 -5.24 5.43 1.18
CA TYR A 40 -6.57 4.90 1.50
C TYR A 40 -7.62 5.26 0.45
N LEU A 41 -7.52 6.46 -0.13
CA LEU A 41 -8.42 6.93 -1.19
C LEU A 41 -8.26 6.07 -2.46
N PHE A 42 -7.01 5.77 -2.86
CA PHE A 42 -6.72 4.84 -3.97
C PHE A 42 -7.19 3.40 -3.69
N MET A 43 -7.02 2.89 -2.46
CA MET A 43 -7.55 1.57 -2.09
C MET A 43 -9.08 1.53 -2.20
N GLY A 44 -9.76 2.55 -1.69
CA GLY A 44 -11.22 2.66 -1.75
C GLY A 44 -11.73 2.72 -3.18
N ILE A 45 -11.13 3.57 -4.03
CA ILE A 45 -11.48 3.67 -5.45
C ILE A 45 -11.22 2.34 -6.18
N GLY A 46 -10.08 1.70 -5.92
CA GLY A 46 -9.72 0.42 -6.53
C GLY A 46 -10.69 -0.71 -6.19
N LEU A 47 -11.13 -0.80 -4.94
CA LEU A 47 -12.14 -1.77 -4.50
C LEU A 47 -13.54 -1.43 -5.04
N PHE A 48 -13.90 -0.15 -5.10
CA PHE A 48 -15.18 0.31 -5.64
C PHE A 48 -15.31 0.04 -7.15
N LEU A 49 -14.24 0.26 -7.92
CA LEU A 49 -14.21 -0.12 -9.34
C LEU A 49 -14.27 -1.64 -9.51
N ALA A 50 -13.53 -2.38 -8.69
CA ALA A 50 -13.48 -3.83 -8.79
C ALA A 50 -14.84 -4.50 -8.49
N ILE A 51 -15.59 -4.00 -7.49
CA ILE A 51 -16.93 -4.54 -7.15
C ILE A 51 -17.98 -4.23 -8.23
N LYS A 52 -17.83 -3.12 -8.97
CA LYS A 52 -18.72 -2.76 -10.08
C LYS A 52 -18.53 -3.65 -11.31
N ILE A 53 -17.37 -4.29 -11.47
CA ILE A 53 -17.09 -5.17 -12.60
C ILE A 53 -17.53 -6.61 -12.32
N ASN A 54 -16.98 -7.25 -11.27
CA ASN A 54 -17.32 -8.62 -10.87
C ASN A 54 -16.76 -8.92 -9.46
N LEU A 55 -17.48 -9.73 -8.67
CA LEU A 55 -17.04 -10.26 -7.38
C LEU A 55 -15.62 -10.85 -7.40
N SER A 56 -15.26 -11.61 -8.45
CA SER A 56 -13.91 -12.19 -8.58
C SER A 56 -12.82 -11.14 -8.77
N MET A 57 -13.12 -9.98 -9.37
CA MET A 57 -12.17 -8.86 -9.44
C MET A 57 -12.03 -8.17 -8.09
N PHE A 58 -13.12 -8.02 -7.35
CA PHE A 58 -13.08 -7.46 -5.99
C PHE A 58 -12.15 -8.26 -5.08
N PHE A 59 -12.30 -9.60 -5.04
CA PHE A 59 -11.43 -10.46 -4.23
C PHE A 59 -9.97 -10.40 -4.68
N GLY A 60 -9.70 -10.41 -6.00
CA GLY A 60 -8.35 -10.27 -6.51
C GLY A 60 -7.67 -8.95 -6.13
N THR A 61 -8.42 -7.84 -6.18
CA THR A 61 -7.94 -6.52 -5.76
C THR A 61 -7.73 -6.45 -4.25
N ALA A 62 -8.65 -7.00 -3.46
CA ALA A 62 -8.52 -7.05 -2.00
C ALA A 62 -7.29 -7.85 -1.57
N ILE A 63 -7.05 -9.02 -2.15
CA ILE A 63 -5.88 -9.86 -1.83
C ILE A 63 -4.57 -9.15 -2.15
N GLY A 64 -4.45 -8.52 -3.34
CA GLY A 64 -3.24 -7.76 -3.69
C GLY A 64 -2.96 -6.64 -2.69
N LEU A 65 -3.99 -5.87 -2.35
CA LEU A 65 -3.92 -4.80 -1.37
C LEU A 65 -3.52 -5.28 0.03
N PHE A 66 -4.06 -6.42 0.48
CA PHE A 66 -3.69 -7.04 1.75
C PHE A 66 -2.26 -7.57 1.76
N THR A 67 -1.80 -8.15 0.65
CA THR A 67 -0.45 -8.69 0.51
C THR A 67 0.60 -7.61 0.70
N VAL A 68 0.39 -6.42 0.13
CA VAL A 68 1.27 -5.26 0.36
C VAL A 68 1.31 -4.86 1.83
N ARG A 69 0.19 -4.93 2.54
CA ARG A 69 0.12 -4.59 3.97
C ARG A 69 0.87 -5.60 4.83
N ILE A 70 0.72 -6.89 4.53
CA ILE A 70 1.44 -7.99 5.20
C ILE A 70 2.95 -7.83 4.95
N ALA A 71 3.36 -7.56 3.72
CA ALA A 71 4.78 -7.36 3.38
C ALA A 71 5.42 -6.21 4.16
N ILE A 72 4.72 -5.08 4.33
CA ILE A 72 5.22 -3.95 5.14
C ILE A 72 5.35 -4.33 6.61
N TYR A 73 4.37 -5.04 7.17
CA TYR A 73 4.41 -5.49 8.57
C TYR A 73 5.59 -6.43 8.82
N LEU A 74 5.76 -7.45 7.98
CA LEU A 74 6.88 -8.38 8.06
C LEU A 74 8.23 -7.66 7.93
N THR A 75 8.34 -6.70 7.02
CA THR A 75 9.58 -5.92 6.84
C THR A 75 9.88 -5.03 8.04
N LYS A 76 8.85 -4.45 8.68
CA LYS A 76 9.00 -3.62 9.88
C LYS A 76 9.48 -4.45 11.07
N ASP A 77 8.89 -5.62 11.29
CA ASP A 77 9.31 -6.54 12.36
C ASP A 77 10.75 -7.02 12.13
N TYR A 78 11.13 -7.32 10.88
CA TYR A 78 12.50 -7.72 10.56
C TYR A 78 13.50 -6.58 10.86
N ALA A 79 13.17 -5.35 10.47
CA ALA A 79 14.01 -4.18 10.74
C ALA A 79 14.16 -3.88 12.24
N GLN A 80 13.09 -3.99 13.03
CA GLN A 80 13.18 -3.80 14.49
C GLN A 80 14.02 -4.88 15.17
N ASN A 81 13.89 -6.15 14.76
CA ASN A 81 14.67 -7.23 15.34
C ASN A 81 16.16 -7.15 15.00
N THR A 82 16.52 -6.62 13.82
CA THR A 82 17.93 -6.46 13.40
C THR A 82 18.64 -5.31 14.14
N ILE A 83 17.89 -4.29 14.60
CA ILE A 83 18.47 -3.16 15.36
C ILE A 83 18.68 -3.53 16.85
N LEU A 84 17.93 -4.50 17.36
CA LEU A 84 17.97 -4.93 18.76
C LEU A 84 18.92 -6.12 19.02
N SER A 85 19.46 -6.75 17.96
CA SER A 85 20.48 -7.82 18.02
C SER A 85 21.89 -7.27 17.84
#